data_AF-A0A3P7FY53-F1
#
_entry.id   AF-A0A3P7FY53-F1
#
_cell.length_a   1.000
_cell.length_b   1.000
_cell.length_c   1.000
_cell.angle_alpha   90.00
_cell.angle_beta   90.00
_cell.angle_gamma   90.00
#
_symmetry.space_group_name_H-M   'P 1'
#
loop_
_entity.id
_entity.type
_entity.pdbx_description
1 polymer ?
#
loop_
_entity_poly.entity_id
_entity_poly.type
_entity_poly.pdbx_seq_one_letter_code
_entity_poly.pdbx_strand_id
1 'polypeptide(L)'
;MNASNGLTCLCCQSMFANNDLQREHYKTDWHRYNLKRKITGFPIVTEEQFGQKVIAYKKETADEKNTETKMAICKCCSKRFQSANAYENHLSSRKHKESETRFFKRDAMRGMNKAPVMEKQINDLHYNHFDEADIQENDCDGWITDHDIDDEDFDESKVAC
;
A
#
# COMPACT_ATOMS: atom_id res chain seq x y z
N MET A 1 4.83 47.89 13.23
CA MET A 1 4.89 48.02 11.76
C MET A 1 4.42 46.70 11.17
N ASN A 2 3.23 46.67 10.56
CA ASN A 2 2.64 45.43 10.04
C ASN A 2 3.32 45.09 8.70
N ALA A 3 4.24 44.12 8.72
CA ALA A 3 4.94 43.59 7.54
C ALA A 3 4.04 42.70 6.65
N SER A 4 2.75 43.02 6.55
CA SER A 4 1.71 42.17 5.95
C SER A 4 1.64 42.22 4.42
N ASN A 5 2.50 43.00 3.75
CA ASN A 5 2.51 43.10 2.28
C ASN A 5 3.63 42.27 1.61
N GLY A 6 4.43 41.51 2.37
CA GLY A 6 5.57 40.74 1.85
C GLY A 6 5.44 39.21 1.91
N LEU A 7 4.41 38.69 2.59
CA LEU A 7 4.32 37.26 2.92
C LEU A 7 3.23 36.58 2.10
N THR A 8 3.39 36.59 0.77
CA THR A 8 2.42 35.99 -0.15
C THR A 8 3.07 34.90 -0.99
N CYS A 9 2.27 33.95 -1.46
CA CYS A 9 2.70 32.94 -2.43
C CYS A 9 2.02 33.21 -3.77
N LEU A 10 2.79 33.66 -4.77
CA LEU A 10 2.26 33.94 -6.11
C LEU A 10 1.74 32.68 -6.83
N CYS A 11 2.25 31.49 -6.48
CA CYS A 11 1.79 30.24 -7.07
C CYS A 11 0.45 29.77 -6.52
N CYS A 12 0.11 30.16 -5.29
CA CYS A 12 -1.08 29.67 -4.59
C CYS A 12 -2.09 30.78 -4.29
N GLN A 13 -1.73 32.05 -4.57
CA GLN A 13 -2.52 33.24 -4.28
C GLN A 13 -2.94 33.34 -2.81
N SER A 14 -2.13 32.79 -1.91
CA SER A 14 -2.33 32.82 -0.47
C SER A 14 -1.51 33.93 0.19
N MET A 15 -2.09 34.56 1.21
CA MET A 15 -1.44 35.57 2.05
C MET A 15 -1.23 35.00 3.45
N PHE A 16 -0.05 35.22 4.03
CA PHE A 16 0.33 34.71 5.34
C PHE A 16 0.51 35.85 6.35
N ALA A 17 0.12 35.63 7.60
CA ALA A 17 0.32 36.59 8.68
C ALA A 17 1.79 36.67 9.13
N ASN A 18 2.46 35.52 9.18
CA ASN A 18 3.81 35.37 9.73
C ASN A 18 4.74 34.67 8.72
N ASN A 19 6.05 34.93 8.85
CA ASN A 19 7.08 34.33 7.99
C ASN A 19 7.11 32.79 8.15
N ASP A 20 6.85 32.29 9.36
CA ASP A 20 6.83 30.86 9.67
C ASP A 20 5.72 30.13 8.91
N LEU A 21 4.52 30.71 8.84
CA LEU A 21 3.39 30.16 8.07
C LEU A 21 3.71 30.11 6.57
N GLN A 22 4.41 31.13 6.05
CA GLN A 22 4.84 31.14 4.66
C GLN A 22 5.85 30.00 4.40
N ARG A 23 6.83 29.80 5.29
CA ARG A 23 7.81 28.70 5.20
C ARG A 23 7.15 27.33 5.32
N GLU A 24 6.17 27.19 6.21
CA GLU A 24 5.38 25.97 6.35
C GLU A 24 4.60 25.67 5.07
N HIS A 25 3.92 26.68 4.51
CA HIS A 25 3.19 26.56 3.25
C HIS A 25 4.06 26.03 2.10
N TYR A 26 5.29 26.53 1.92
CA TYR A 26 6.19 26.04 0.87
C TYR A 26 6.53 24.55 0.99
N LYS A 27 6.36 23.94 2.18
CA LYS A 27 6.56 22.51 2.41
C LYS A 27 5.30 21.68 2.18
N THR A 28 4.12 22.29 2.12
CA THR A 28 2.85 21.59 1.94
C THR A 28 2.74 20.94 0.56
N ASP A 29 1.99 19.84 0.49
CA ASP A 29 1.70 19.17 -0.78
C ASP A 29 0.85 20.04 -1.71
N TRP A 30 0.01 20.91 -1.15
CA TRP A 30 -0.77 21.87 -1.92
C TRP A 30 0.13 22.82 -2.73
N HIS A 31 1.18 23.37 -2.10
CA HIS A 31 2.15 24.22 -2.78
C HIS A 31 2.87 23.46 -3.90
N ARG A 32 3.38 22.26 -3.60
CA ARG A 32 4.07 21.40 -4.57
C ARG A 32 3.19 21.02 -5.75
N TYR A 33 1.92 20.74 -5.48
CA TYR A 33 0.92 20.42 -6.50
C TYR A 33 0.68 21.62 -7.43
N ASN A 34 0.44 22.81 -6.87
CA ASN A 34 0.27 24.03 -7.67
C ASN A 34 1.54 24.41 -8.45
N LEU A 35 2.72 24.22 -7.86
CA LEU A 35 4.00 24.43 -8.55
C LEU A 35 4.12 23.50 -9.77
N LYS A 36 3.79 22.21 -9.62
CA LYS A 36 3.77 21.26 -10.74
C LYS A 36 2.78 21.68 -11.83
N ARG A 37 1.55 22.07 -11.47
CA ARG A 37 0.56 22.56 -12.44
C ARG A 37 1.08 23.78 -13.21
N LYS A 38 1.68 24.73 -12.51
CA LYS A 38 2.24 25.95 -13.12
C LYS A 38 3.36 25.63 -14.12
N ILE A 39 4.27 24.71 -13.77
CA ILE A 39 5.36 24.29 -14.68
C ILE A 39 4.81 23.58 -15.92
N THR A 40 3.74 22.79 -15.77
CA THR A 40 3.08 22.12 -16.89
C THR A 40 2.12 23.03 -17.68
N GLY A 41 1.98 24.31 -17.30
CA GLY A 41 1.07 25.25 -17.96
C GLY A 41 -0.42 25.05 -17.65
N PHE A 42 -0.74 24.24 -16.64
CA PHE A 42 -2.11 24.07 -16.15
C PHE A 42 -2.47 25.19 -15.16
N PRO A 43 -3.77 25.56 -15.05
CA PRO A 43 -4.22 26.54 -14.07
C PRO A 43 -3.92 26.07 -12.64
N ILE A 44 -3.78 26.99 -11.69
CA ILE A 44 -3.59 26.63 -10.27
C ILE A 44 -4.91 26.11 -9.66
N VAL A 45 -4.82 25.43 -8.51
CA VAL A 45 -5.95 24.89 -7.75
C VAL A 45 -6.07 25.61 -6.42
N THR A 46 -7.30 25.99 -6.05
CA THR A 46 -7.59 26.56 -4.73
C THR A 46 -7.40 25.52 -3.63
N GLU A 47 -7.18 25.95 -2.39
CA GLU A 47 -7.00 25.02 -1.27
C GLU A 47 -8.21 24.06 -1.11
N GLU A 48 -9.42 24.58 -1.27
CA GLU A 48 -10.68 23.81 -1.23
C GLU A 48 -10.71 22.69 -2.28
N GLN A 49 -10.39 23.02 -3.53
CA GLN A 49 -10.34 22.05 -4.62
C GLN A 49 -9.23 21.01 -4.42
N PHE A 50 -8.09 21.42 -3.86
CA PHE A 50 -7.01 20.49 -3.52
C PHE A 50 -7.47 19.52 -2.42
N GLY A 51 -8.14 20.01 -1.38
CA GLY A 51 -8.73 19.19 -0.33
C GLY A 51 -9.71 18.16 -0.89
N GLN A 52 -10.61 18.56 -1.78
CA GLN A 52 -11.54 17.63 -2.45
C GLN A 52 -10.80 16.55 -3.24
N LYS A 53 -9.75 16.90 -3.99
CA LYS A 53 -8.94 15.93 -4.74
C LYS A 53 -8.21 14.95 -3.82
N VAL A 54 -7.66 15.44 -2.71
CA VAL A 54 -6.99 14.59 -1.72
C VAL A 54 -7.99 13.61 -1.08
N ILE A 55 -9.20 14.06 -0.78
CA ILE A 55 -10.26 13.20 -0.23
C ILE A 55 -10.67 12.14 -1.26
N ALA A 56 -10.88 12.53 -2.52
CA ALA A 56 -11.22 11.60 -3.60
C ALA A 56 -10.12 10.55 -3.79
N TYR A 57 -8.86 10.98 -3.89
CA TYR A 57 -7.72 10.07 -4.03
C TYR A 57 -7.60 9.10 -2.86
N LYS A 58 -7.74 9.58 -1.61
CA LYS A 58 -7.73 8.70 -0.43
C LYS A 58 -8.86 7.67 -0.44
N LYS A 59 -10.04 8.03 -0.94
CA LYS A 59 -11.18 7.12 -1.07
C LYS A 59 -10.90 6.04 -2.12
N GLU A 60 -10.40 6.42 -3.28
CA GLU A 60 -10.01 5.49 -4.36
C GLU A 60 -8.92 4.51 -3.87
N THR A 61 -7.86 5.02 -3.26
CA THR A 61 -6.78 4.17 -2.72
C THR A 61 -7.27 3.28 -1.57
N ALA A 62 -8.24 3.72 -0.76
CA ALA A 62 -8.82 2.89 0.28
C ALA A 62 -9.66 1.74 -0.31
N ASP A 63 -10.41 2.01 -1.37
CA ASP A 63 -11.21 1.01 -2.08
C ASP A 63 -10.30 -0.03 -2.77
N GLU A 64 -9.20 0.42 -3.39
CA GLU A 64 -8.17 -0.45 -4.00
C GLU A 64 -7.43 -1.30 -2.96
N LYS A 65 -7.00 -0.71 -1.85
CA LYS A 65 -6.37 -1.48 -0.77
C LYS A 65 -7.33 -2.49 -0.15
N ASN A 66 -8.61 -2.16 -0.11
CA ASN A 66 -9.64 -3.08 0.38
C ASN A 66 -9.90 -4.23 -0.61
N THR A 67 -9.74 -4.03 -1.92
CA THR A 67 -9.81 -5.15 -2.89
C THR A 67 -8.54 -6.00 -2.84
N GLU A 68 -7.36 -5.40 -2.74
CA GLU A 68 -6.08 -6.14 -2.66
C GLU A 68 -5.92 -6.94 -1.35
N THR A 69 -6.44 -6.43 -0.23
CA THR A 69 -6.31 -7.10 1.08
C THR A 69 -7.34 -8.21 1.30
N LYS A 70 -8.41 -8.30 0.49
CA LYS A 70 -9.48 -9.31 0.63
C LYS A 70 -9.07 -10.69 0.07
N MET A 71 -7.94 -11.23 0.53
CA MET A 71 -7.63 -12.64 0.31
C MET A 71 -8.48 -13.51 1.24
N ALA A 72 -9.46 -14.22 0.68
CA ALA A 72 -10.28 -15.16 1.44
C ALA A 72 -9.57 -16.52 1.55
N ILE A 73 -9.58 -17.14 2.74
CA ILE A 73 -8.92 -18.44 2.98
C ILE A 73 -9.97 -19.46 3.44
N CYS A 74 -10.10 -20.57 2.72
CA CYS A 74 -10.93 -21.68 3.14
C CYS A 74 -10.24 -22.47 4.25
N LYS A 75 -10.86 -22.56 5.43
CA LYS A 75 -10.32 -23.35 6.56
C LYS A 75 -10.36 -24.86 6.30
N CYS A 76 -11.38 -25.35 5.60
CA CYS A 76 -11.56 -26.78 5.31
C CYS A 76 -10.56 -27.30 4.26
N CYS A 77 -10.17 -26.44 3.31
CA CYS A 77 -9.30 -26.82 2.19
C CYS A 77 -7.90 -26.19 2.26
N SER A 78 -7.67 -25.29 3.22
CA SER A 78 -6.46 -24.47 3.35
C SER A 78 -6.07 -23.72 2.06
N LYS A 79 -7.05 -23.41 1.21
CA LYS A 79 -6.86 -22.72 -0.07
C LYS A 79 -7.08 -21.22 0.11
N ARG A 80 -6.20 -20.41 -0.50
CA ARG A 80 -6.29 -18.95 -0.56
C ARG A 80 -6.92 -18.53 -1.88
N PHE A 81 -7.80 -17.54 -1.84
CA PHE A 81 -8.55 -17.02 -2.98
C PHE A 81 -8.33 -15.52 -3.09
N GLN A 82 -8.08 -15.06 -4.31
CA GLN A 82 -7.78 -13.66 -4.62
C GLN A 82 -9.04 -12.81 -4.84
N SER A 83 -10.24 -13.42 -4.79
CA SER A 83 -11.51 -12.70 -4.91
C SER A 83 -12.62 -13.41 -4.13
N ALA A 84 -13.63 -12.63 -3.73
CA ALA A 84 -14.83 -13.16 -3.07
C ALA A 84 -15.56 -14.19 -3.96
N ASN A 85 -15.73 -13.90 -5.25
CA ASN A 85 -16.40 -14.81 -6.20
C ASN A 85 -15.67 -16.15 -6.34
N ALA A 86 -14.33 -16.14 -6.38
CA ALA A 86 -13.55 -17.38 -6.45
C ALA A 86 -13.70 -18.20 -5.17
N TYR A 87 -13.79 -17.54 -4.01
CA TYR A 87 -14.07 -18.19 -2.73
C TYR A 87 -15.48 -18.79 -2.70
N GLU A 88 -16.51 -18.07 -3.12
CA GLU A 88 -17.89 -18.57 -3.17
C GLU A 88 -18.05 -19.76 -4.13
N ASN A 89 -17.45 -19.69 -5.32
CA ASN A 89 -17.45 -20.81 -6.26
C ASN A 89 -16.67 -22.02 -5.70
N HIS A 90 -15.63 -21.77 -4.92
CA HIS A 90 -14.95 -22.85 -4.20
C HIS A 90 -15.86 -23.51 -3.17
N LEU A 91 -16.61 -22.75 -2.36
CA LEU A 91 -17.55 -23.28 -1.37
C LEU A 91 -18.67 -24.11 -2.02
N SER A 92 -19.13 -23.73 -3.22
CA SER A 92 -20.16 -24.48 -3.94
C SER A 92 -19.64 -25.75 -4.62
N SER A 93 -18.32 -25.87 -4.81
CA SER A 93 -17.67 -27.01 -5.48
C SER A 93 -17.87 -28.32 -4.73
N ARG A 94 -18.11 -29.42 -5.46
CA ARG A 94 -18.20 -30.78 -4.90
C ARG A 94 -16.98 -31.14 -4.03
N LYS A 95 -15.79 -30.69 -4.44
CA LYS A 95 -14.53 -30.92 -3.71
C LYS A 95 -14.55 -30.28 -2.31
N HIS A 96 -15.14 -29.09 -2.18
CA HIS A 96 -15.27 -28.44 -0.86
C HIS A 96 -16.24 -29.24 0.01
N LYS A 97 -17.44 -29.57 -0.48
CA LYS A 97 -18.46 -30.34 0.26
C LYS A 97 -17.93 -31.70 0.75
N GLU A 98 -17.19 -32.43 -0.09
CA GLU A 98 -16.54 -33.69 0.31
C GLU A 98 -15.48 -33.47 1.39
N SER A 99 -14.67 -32.40 1.28
CA SER A 99 -13.67 -32.06 2.30
C SER A 99 -14.30 -31.57 3.60
N GLU A 100 -15.40 -30.83 3.51
CA GLU A 100 -16.16 -30.26 4.61
C GLU A 100 -16.77 -31.38 5.46
N THR A 101 -17.35 -32.42 4.84
CA THR A 101 -17.81 -33.60 5.59
C THR A 101 -16.68 -34.35 6.30
N ARG A 102 -15.47 -34.39 5.72
CA ARG A 102 -14.28 -34.97 6.39
C ARG A 102 -13.77 -34.08 7.52
N PHE A 103 -13.83 -32.75 7.33
CA PHE A 103 -13.39 -31.76 8.31
C PHE A 103 -14.33 -31.75 9.52
N PHE A 104 -15.66 -31.68 9.31
CA PHE A 104 -16.64 -31.78 10.39
C PHE A 104 -16.55 -33.10 11.16
N LYS A 105 -16.24 -34.23 10.50
CA LYS A 105 -16.00 -35.50 11.21
C LYS A 105 -14.77 -35.44 12.12
N ARG A 106 -13.72 -34.70 11.73
CA ARG A 106 -12.52 -34.50 12.56
C ARG A 106 -12.76 -33.50 13.68
N ASP A 107 -13.50 -32.42 13.44
CA ASP A 107 -13.86 -31.45 14.49
C ASP A 107 -14.85 -32.00 15.50
N ALA A 108 -15.80 -32.84 15.08
CA ALA A 108 -16.71 -33.54 15.99
C ALA A 108 -15.95 -34.46 16.96
N MET A 109 -14.87 -35.12 16.51
CA MET A 109 -13.98 -35.92 17.36
C MET A 109 -13.07 -35.06 18.26
N ARG A 110 -12.75 -33.83 17.86
CA ARG A 110 -11.88 -32.91 18.61
C ARG A 110 -12.64 -32.05 19.63
N GLY A 111 -13.97 -31.97 19.51
CA GLY A 111 -14.87 -31.20 20.36
C GLY A 111 -15.11 -31.74 21.77
N MET A 112 -14.66 -32.96 22.10
CA MET A 112 -14.87 -33.58 23.42
C MET A 112 -13.73 -33.36 24.44
N ASN A 113 -12.65 -32.64 24.07
CA ASN A 113 -11.51 -32.37 24.98
C ASN A 113 -11.35 -30.89 25.38
N LYS A 114 -12.37 -30.06 25.22
CA LYS A 114 -12.34 -28.69 25.79
C LYS A 114 -12.90 -28.73 27.22
N ALA A 115 -12.03 -29.06 28.17
CA ALA A 115 -12.27 -28.75 29.58
C ALA A 115 -12.53 -27.24 29.73
N PRO A 116 -13.43 -26.82 30.63
CA PRO A 116 -13.72 -25.41 30.85
C PRO A 116 -12.50 -24.77 31.53
N VAL A 117 -11.61 -24.17 30.74
CA VAL A 117 -10.51 -23.38 31.29
C VAL A 117 -11.10 -22.07 31.79
N MET A 118 -11.18 -21.95 33.11
CA MET A 118 -11.55 -20.75 33.84
C MET A 118 -10.79 -19.54 33.31
N GLU A 119 -11.56 -18.54 32.95
CA GLU A 119 -11.16 -17.21 32.49
C GLU A 119 -10.39 -16.49 33.61
N LYS A 120 -9.06 -16.63 33.63
CA LYS A 120 -8.19 -15.75 34.41
C LYS A 120 -7.98 -14.49 33.60
N GLN A 121 -8.59 -13.41 34.08
CA GLN A 121 -8.30 -12.04 33.67
C GLN A 121 -6.80 -11.81 33.81
N ILE A 122 -6.10 -11.64 32.68
CA ILE A 122 -4.74 -11.09 32.66
C ILE A 122 -4.83 -9.84 31.80
N ASN A 123 -4.91 -8.70 32.48
CA ASN A 123 -4.58 -7.39 31.93
C ASN A 123 -3.08 -7.41 31.66
N ASP A 124 -2.67 -7.40 30.39
CA ASP A 124 -1.30 -7.05 30.03
C ASP A 124 -1.32 -6.06 28.87
N LEU A 125 -1.23 -4.78 29.25
CA LEU A 125 -0.73 -3.71 28.41
C LEU A 125 0.71 -4.05 28.02
N HIS A 126 0.96 -4.42 26.77
CA HIS A 126 2.32 -4.40 26.22
C HIS A 126 2.43 -3.28 25.18
N TYR A 127 2.96 -2.16 25.65
CA TYR A 127 3.45 -1.05 24.85
C TYR A 127 4.74 -1.52 24.15
N ASN A 128 4.74 -1.61 22.83
CA ASN A 128 5.98 -1.85 22.08
C ASN A 128 6.72 -0.51 21.96
N HIS A 129 7.54 -0.22 22.97
CA HIS A 129 8.63 0.74 22.87
C HIS A 129 9.74 0.08 22.05
N PHE A 130 10.00 0.63 20.86
CA PHE A 130 11.02 0.16 19.93
C PHE A 130 12.19 1.16 20.02
N ASP A 131 13.10 0.95 20.96
CA ASP A 131 14.34 1.69 21.08
C ASP A 131 15.46 0.72 21.51
N GLU A 132 16.29 0.31 20.55
CA GLU A 132 17.71 -0.07 20.68
C GLU A 132 18.15 -0.49 19.26
N ALA A 133 18.90 0.34 18.54
CA ALA A 133 20.35 0.44 18.66
C ALA A 133 21.02 -0.93 18.46
N ASP A 134 21.21 -1.32 17.19
CA ASP A 134 22.35 -2.08 16.65
C ASP A 134 22.01 -2.52 15.22
N ILE A 135 22.02 -1.57 14.27
CA ILE A 135 22.14 -1.92 12.85
C ILE A 135 23.63 -1.98 12.57
N GLN A 136 24.15 -3.20 12.63
CA GLN A 136 25.51 -3.52 12.23
C GLN A 136 25.62 -3.30 10.72
N GLU A 137 26.47 -2.35 10.35
CA GLU A 137 26.85 -2.05 8.97
C GLU A 137 27.49 -3.30 8.35
N ASN A 138 26.74 -4.01 7.50
CA ASN A 138 27.30 -4.95 6.55
C ASN A 138 27.28 -4.30 5.17
N ASP A 139 28.45 -3.84 4.78
CA ASP A 139 28.87 -3.50 3.44
C ASP A 139 28.52 -4.65 2.47
N CYS A 140 27.75 -4.34 1.44
CA CYS A 140 27.48 -5.25 0.32
C CYS A 140 27.43 -4.41 -0.95
N ASP A 141 28.63 -3.99 -1.32
CA ASP A 141 29.09 -3.59 -2.62
C ASP A 141 29.02 -4.76 -3.61
N GLY A 142 28.49 -4.51 -4.81
CA GLY A 142 28.63 -5.47 -5.92
C GLY A 142 27.42 -5.61 -6.82
N TRP A 143 27.10 -4.57 -7.60
CA TRP A 143 26.51 -4.80 -8.92
C TRP A 143 27.62 -4.62 -9.95
N ILE A 144 28.33 -5.72 -10.19
CA ILE A 144 29.22 -5.90 -11.33
C ILE A 144 28.37 -5.79 -12.60
N THR A 145 28.62 -4.74 -13.36
CA THR A 145 28.39 -4.73 -14.81
C THR A 145 29.38 -5.71 -15.41
N ASP A 146 28.91 -6.83 -15.94
CA ASP A 146 29.55 -7.63 -17.00
C ASP A 146 28.54 -8.69 -17.41
N HIS A 147 27.80 -8.40 -18.48
CA HIS A 147 27.17 -9.44 -19.28
C HIS A 147 27.44 -9.09 -20.72
N ASP A 148 28.66 -9.44 -21.15
CA ASP A 148 28.92 -9.78 -22.54
C ASP A 148 27.87 -10.82 -22.96
N ILE A 149 27.05 -10.48 -23.94
CA ILE A 149 26.19 -11.41 -24.66
C ILE A 149 26.43 -11.14 -26.13
N ASP A 150 27.27 -12.03 -26.67
CA ASP A 150 27.26 -12.60 -28.01
C ASP A 150 27.13 -11.62 -29.18
N ASP A 151 28.27 -11.35 -29.80
CA ASP A 151 28.40 -11.11 -31.24
C ASP A 151 27.69 -12.25 -32.00
N GLU A 152 26.47 -12.01 -32.47
CA GLU A 152 25.87 -12.83 -33.52
C GLU A 152 26.38 -12.35 -34.89
N ASP A 153 27.45 -13.01 -35.35
CA ASP A 153 27.74 -13.16 -36.78
C ASP A 153 26.60 -13.99 -37.42
N PHE A 154 25.58 -13.31 -37.95
CA PHE A 154 24.53 -13.95 -38.74
C PHE A 154 24.95 -14.03 -40.21
N ASP A 155 25.29 -15.26 -40.56
CA ASP A 155 25.75 -15.79 -41.85
C ASP A 155 24.73 -15.62 -43.00
N GLU A 156 25.26 -15.14 -44.13
CA GLU A 156 24.91 -15.35 -45.54
C GLU A 156 23.54 -16.00 -45.83
N SER A 157 22.46 -15.28 -45.50
CA SER A 157 21.16 -15.60 -46.05
C SER A 157 21.03 -15.02 -47.47
N LYS A 158 21.10 -15.95 -48.42
CA LYS A 158 20.18 -16.03 -49.57
C LYS A 158 20.43 -14.97 -50.65
N VAL A 159 21.18 -15.34 -51.69
CA VAL A 159 20.68 -16.15 -52.82
C VAL A 159 19.54 -15.44 -53.56
N ALA A 160 19.89 -14.96 -54.76
CA ALA A 160 19.04 -14.72 -55.92
C ALA A 160 18.06 -13.52 -55.88
N CYS A 161 18.51 -12.38 -56.39
CA CYS A 161 18.04 -11.81 -57.67
C CYS A 161 19.01 -10.72 -58.13
#